data_AF-A0A954WG13-F1
#
_entry.id   AF-A0A954WG13-F1
#
_cell.length_a   1.000
_cell.length_b   1.000
_cell.length_c   1.000
_cell.angle_alpha   90.00
_cell.angle_beta   90.00
_cell.angle_gamma   90.00
#
_symmetry.space_group_name_H-M   'P 1'
#
loop_
_entity.id
_entity.type
_entity.pdbx_description
1 polymer ?
#
loop_
_entity_poly.entity_id
_entity_poly.type
_entity_poly.pdbx_seq_one_letter_code
_entity_poly.pdbx_strand_id
1 'polypeptide(L)'
;GYPMVRQARAMIAAGEIGTVRAVRASYLQGWLWGWQPDPDAPRGAWKSDPEKSGPGGSLGDIGTHAYQLIRYVTQLAPRDLSCQLRTFRDGWTLDDYGQVTLRFTDNAIGSISFSQATHGHLNDLSIEVDGTTGSLFWRQESPNELVLRRFNQATQTLERAPGASYMNDAGRFACRLPGGHPEAFFEAFANVYVAAFDAMLAEGEAARQNPLAVFPTVDDGVEGVRFIEQCVASHQADGAWRAMNS
;
A
#
# COMPACT_ATOMS: atom_id res chain seq x y z
N GLY A 1 -5.20 -1.95 10.18
CA GLY A 1 -3.90 -1.77 9.52
C GLY A 1 -2.77 -1.77 10.54
N TYR A 2 -1.52 -1.74 10.05
CA TYR A 2 -0.31 -1.73 10.88
C TYR A 2 -0.18 -0.43 11.69
N PRO A 3 0.22 -0.49 12.98
CA PRO A 3 0.38 0.69 13.83
C PRO A 3 1.34 1.75 13.27
N MET A 4 2.49 1.33 12.74
CA MET A 4 3.50 2.25 12.22
C MET A 4 3.10 2.92 10.89
N VAL A 5 2.20 2.30 10.13
CA VAL A 5 1.57 2.92 8.96
C VAL A 5 0.58 4.01 9.38
N ARG A 6 -0.20 3.77 10.45
CA ARG A 6 -1.09 4.79 11.04
C ARG A 6 -0.30 5.95 11.65
N GLN A 7 0.81 5.64 12.31
CA GLN A 7 1.76 6.62 12.82
C GLN A 7 2.25 7.52 11.70
N ALA A 8 2.77 6.95 10.60
CA ALA A 8 3.30 7.69 9.45
C ALA A 8 2.25 8.63 8.84
N ARG A 9 1.02 8.15 8.62
CA ARG A 9 -0.09 8.99 8.11
C ARG A 9 -0.31 10.23 8.98
N ALA A 10 -0.42 10.03 10.30
CA ALA A 10 -0.68 11.13 11.23
C ALA A 10 0.51 12.10 11.32
N MET A 11 1.76 11.62 11.25
CA MET A 11 2.95 12.49 11.19
C MET A 11 2.97 13.37 9.93
N ILE A 12 2.61 12.80 8.77
CA ILE A 12 2.50 13.54 7.51
C ILE A 12 1.38 14.59 7.59
N ALA A 13 0.21 14.20 8.08
CA ALA A 13 -0.92 15.11 8.26
C ALA A 13 -0.60 16.25 9.25
N ALA A 14 0.24 16.00 10.25
CA ALA A 14 0.74 17.01 11.19
C ALA A 14 1.89 17.88 10.63
N GLY A 15 2.34 17.64 9.39
CA GLY A 15 3.40 18.41 8.75
C GLY A 15 4.81 18.12 9.26
N GLU A 16 5.03 16.99 9.94
CA GLU A 16 6.34 16.69 10.57
C GLU A 16 7.49 16.50 9.56
N ILE A 17 7.17 16.19 8.30
CA ILE A 17 8.12 16.15 7.18
C ILE A 17 7.89 17.30 6.19
N GLY A 18 7.03 18.27 6.52
CA GLY A 18 6.63 19.37 5.65
C GLY A 18 5.74 18.90 4.49
N THR A 19 5.81 19.60 3.35
CA THR A 19 4.99 19.26 2.17
C THR A 19 5.59 18.05 1.45
N VAL A 20 4.76 17.03 1.18
CA VAL A 20 5.18 15.85 0.41
C VAL A 20 5.58 16.25 -1.01
N ARG A 21 6.74 15.77 -1.47
CA ARG A 21 7.30 16.02 -2.80
C ARG A 21 7.33 14.77 -3.66
N ALA A 22 7.71 13.65 -3.07
CA ALA A 22 7.82 12.38 -3.76
C ALA A 22 7.41 11.22 -2.85
N VAL A 23 6.86 10.17 -3.44
CA VAL A 23 6.55 8.92 -2.75
C VAL A 23 6.96 7.73 -3.60
N ARG A 24 7.57 6.73 -2.98
CA ARG A 24 7.94 5.47 -3.62
C ARG A 24 7.31 4.34 -2.83
N ALA A 25 6.59 3.45 -3.50
CA ALA A 25 6.18 2.19 -2.90
C ALA A 25 6.67 1.02 -3.74
N SER A 26 6.96 -0.09 -3.09
CA SER A 26 7.22 -1.34 -3.78
C SER A 26 6.47 -2.47 -3.14
N TYR A 27 6.09 -3.47 -3.93
CA TYR A 27 5.67 -4.76 -3.42
C TYR A 27 6.35 -5.85 -4.22
N LEU A 28 7.37 -6.46 -3.61
CA LEU A 28 8.21 -7.44 -4.28
C LEU A 28 8.05 -8.81 -3.63
N GLN A 29 7.85 -9.82 -4.47
CA GLN A 29 7.78 -11.22 -4.11
C GLN A 29 8.54 -12.03 -5.16
N GLY A 30 9.03 -13.21 -4.78
CA GLY A 30 9.78 -14.11 -5.67
C GLY A 30 9.18 -15.49 -5.85
N TRP A 31 8.02 -15.78 -5.26
CA TRP A 31 7.45 -17.13 -5.21
C TRP A 31 7.01 -17.66 -6.58
N LEU A 32 6.79 -16.78 -7.56
CA LEU A 32 6.25 -17.15 -8.86
C LEU A 32 7.26 -17.90 -9.76
N TRP A 33 8.57 -17.75 -9.55
CA TRP A 33 9.61 -18.40 -10.37
C TRP A 33 9.63 -19.93 -10.26
N GLY A 34 9.28 -20.47 -9.08
CA GLY A 34 9.20 -21.91 -8.85
C GLY A 34 7.79 -22.49 -9.01
N TRP A 35 6.78 -21.64 -9.23
CA TRP A 35 5.39 -22.06 -9.27
C TRP A 35 4.97 -22.44 -10.68
N GLN A 36 4.63 -23.70 -10.93
CA GLN A 36 4.02 -24.09 -12.19
C GLN A 36 2.49 -24.07 -12.04
N PRO A 37 1.75 -23.45 -12.98
CA PRO A 37 0.30 -23.55 -12.97
C PRO A 37 -0.10 -25.00 -13.17
N ASP A 38 -0.72 -25.58 -12.15
CA ASP A 38 -1.40 -26.85 -12.24
C ASP A 38 -2.90 -26.55 -12.50
N PRO A 39 -3.44 -26.88 -13.69
CA PRO A 39 -4.84 -26.63 -14.03
C PRO A 39 -5.82 -27.33 -13.09
N ASP A 40 -5.38 -28.43 -12.47
CA ASP A 40 -6.16 -29.23 -11.53
C ASP A 40 -5.90 -28.82 -10.06
N ALA A 41 -5.04 -27.82 -9.83
CA ALA A 41 -4.77 -27.36 -8.47
C ALA A 41 -6.02 -26.72 -7.86
N PRO A 42 -6.43 -27.16 -6.65
CA PRO A 42 -7.61 -26.62 -5.98
C PRO A 42 -7.45 -25.16 -5.54
N ARG A 43 -6.23 -24.59 -5.60
CA ARG A 43 -5.93 -23.18 -5.29
C ARG A 43 -5.00 -22.58 -6.34
N GLY A 44 -5.38 -21.41 -6.87
CA GLY A 44 -4.49 -20.57 -7.68
C GLY A 44 -4.57 -20.76 -9.20
N ALA A 45 -5.22 -21.82 -9.71
CA ALA A 45 -5.36 -22.04 -11.16
C ALA A 45 -6.10 -20.88 -11.88
N TRP A 46 -7.00 -20.19 -11.20
CA TRP A 46 -7.70 -19.02 -11.74
C TRP A 46 -6.82 -17.78 -11.89
N LYS A 47 -5.68 -17.68 -11.16
CA LYS A 47 -4.80 -16.51 -11.18
C LYS A 47 -4.06 -16.34 -12.50
N SER A 48 -3.97 -17.39 -13.30
CA SER A 48 -3.36 -17.36 -14.65
C SER A 48 -4.39 -17.30 -15.78
N ASP A 49 -5.68 -17.22 -15.46
CA ASP A 49 -6.78 -17.20 -16.44
C ASP A 49 -7.40 -15.78 -16.48
N PRO A 50 -7.14 -14.98 -17.53
CA PRO A 50 -7.65 -13.61 -17.64
C PRO A 50 -9.18 -13.52 -17.64
N GLU A 51 -9.89 -14.56 -18.10
CA GLU A 51 -11.36 -14.57 -18.08
C GLU A 51 -11.92 -14.66 -16.65
N LYS A 52 -11.12 -15.17 -15.70
CA LYS A 52 -11.51 -15.33 -14.29
C LYS A 52 -10.86 -14.29 -13.37
N SER A 53 -9.59 -13.95 -13.60
CA SER A 53 -8.79 -13.05 -12.74
C SER A 53 -8.89 -11.58 -13.12
N GLY A 54 -9.41 -11.28 -14.32
CA GLY A 54 -9.43 -9.93 -14.86
C GLY A 54 -8.09 -9.54 -15.49
N PRO A 55 -7.94 -8.27 -15.89
CA PRO A 55 -6.84 -7.85 -16.76
C PRO A 55 -5.50 -7.62 -16.03
N GLY A 56 -5.46 -7.72 -14.70
CA GLY A 56 -4.25 -7.50 -13.91
C GLY A 56 -3.83 -8.78 -13.17
N GLY A 57 -2.61 -9.26 -13.44
CA GLY A 57 -1.96 -10.32 -12.69
C GLY A 57 -1.37 -9.77 -11.39
N SER A 58 -0.05 -9.61 -11.34
CA SER A 58 0.65 -8.98 -10.22
C SER A 58 0.14 -7.56 -9.92
N LEU A 59 -0.29 -6.81 -10.94
CA LEU A 59 -0.89 -5.48 -10.78
C LEU A 59 -2.11 -5.52 -9.85
N GLY A 60 -3.03 -6.46 -10.08
CA GLY A 60 -4.25 -6.61 -9.30
C GLY A 60 -3.97 -7.18 -7.90
N ASP A 61 -3.11 -8.20 -7.82
CA ASP A 61 -2.81 -8.94 -6.58
C ASP A 61 -1.98 -8.12 -5.59
N ILE A 62 -0.94 -7.42 -6.05
CA ILE A 62 0.03 -6.72 -5.18
C ILE A 62 0.28 -5.25 -5.57
N GLY A 63 0.12 -4.87 -6.84
CA GLY A 63 0.24 -3.48 -7.26
C GLY A 63 -0.77 -2.55 -6.57
N THR A 64 -2.01 -3.04 -6.40
CA THR A 64 -3.08 -2.35 -5.68
C THR A 64 -2.74 -2.08 -4.21
N HIS A 65 -2.07 -2.99 -3.51
CA HIS A 65 -1.64 -2.78 -2.12
C HIS A 65 -0.62 -1.65 -2.00
N ALA A 66 0.36 -1.59 -2.91
CA ALA A 66 1.33 -0.49 -2.95
C ALA A 66 0.65 0.86 -3.25
N TYR A 67 -0.29 0.87 -4.20
CA TYR A 67 -1.10 2.05 -4.52
C TYR A 67 -1.94 2.53 -3.32
N GLN A 68 -2.68 1.62 -2.68
CA GLN A 68 -3.50 1.91 -1.51
C GLN A 68 -2.66 2.40 -0.32
N LEU A 69 -1.45 1.84 -0.13
CA LEU A 69 -0.54 2.31 0.90
C LEU A 69 -0.11 3.76 0.67
N ILE A 70 0.20 4.13 -0.58
CA ILE A 70 0.49 5.54 -0.94
C ILE A 70 -0.72 6.43 -0.63
N ARG A 71 -1.91 6.05 -1.12
CA ARG A 71 -3.14 6.83 -0.93
C ARG A 71 -3.48 7.00 0.55
N TYR A 72 -3.36 5.94 1.33
CA TYR A 72 -3.63 5.97 2.76
C TYR A 72 -2.64 6.86 3.53
N VAL A 73 -1.33 6.67 3.30
CA VAL A 73 -0.28 7.34 4.09
C VAL A 73 -0.16 8.81 3.72
N THR A 74 -0.22 9.14 2.43
CA THR A 74 0.02 10.52 1.96
C THR A 74 -1.26 11.33 1.81
N GLN A 75 -2.41 10.67 1.64
CA GLN A 75 -3.70 11.28 1.33
C GLN A 75 -3.72 12.11 0.03
N LEU A 76 -2.66 12.06 -0.79
CA LEU A 76 -2.53 12.82 -2.02
C LEU A 76 -3.47 12.30 -3.12
N ALA A 77 -4.27 13.19 -3.71
CA ALA A 77 -5.16 12.84 -4.80
C ALA A 77 -4.38 12.65 -6.12
N PRO A 78 -4.41 11.46 -6.74
CA PRO A 78 -3.71 11.22 -7.99
C PRO A 78 -4.42 11.94 -9.14
N ARG A 79 -3.64 12.50 -10.05
CA ARG A 79 -4.12 13.21 -11.25
C ARG A 79 -4.05 12.31 -12.46
N ASP A 80 -2.87 11.74 -12.71
CA ASP A 80 -2.60 10.86 -13.84
C ASP A 80 -1.48 9.86 -13.53
N LEU A 81 -1.47 8.76 -14.28
CA LEU A 81 -0.46 7.71 -14.20
C LEU A 81 0.07 7.31 -15.57
N SER A 82 1.28 6.75 -15.59
CA SER A 82 1.88 6.06 -16.73
C SER A 82 2.38 4.70 -16.24
N CYS A 83 2.08 3.63 -16.96
CA CYS A 83 2.34 2.26 -16.52
C CYS A 83 3.00 1.42 -17.61
N GLN A 84 3.95 0.60 -17.18
CA GLN A 84 4.53 -0.49 -17.97
C GLN A 84 4.31 -1.80 -17.23
N LEU A 85 3.68 -2.76 -17.92
CA LEU A 85 3.46 -4.12 -17.45
C LEU A 85 4.32 -5.07 -18.28
N ARG A 86 4.77 -6.16 -17.64
CA ARG A 86 5.55 -7.20 -18.28
C ARG A 86 5.14 -8.56 -17.75
N THR A 87 5.23 -9.53 -18.63
CA THR A 87 5.22 -10.95 -18.31
C THR A 87 6.59 -11.47 -18.72
N PHE A 88 7.40 -11.87 -17.75
CA PHE A 88 8.72 -12.45 -18.00
C PHE A 88 8.70 -13.97 -18.09
N ARG A 89 7.60 -14.59 -17.66
CA ARG A 89 7.43 -16.05 -17.68
C ARG A 89 6.80 -16.54 -18.96
N ASP A 90 7.40 -17.56 -19.56
CA ASP A 90 6.87 -18.20 -20.75
C ASP A 90 5.52 -18.89 -20.48
N GLY A 91 4.58 -18.73 -21.42
CA GLY A 91 3.25 -19.34 -21.34
C GLY A 91 2.25 -18.64 -20.41
N TRP A 92 2.62 -17.49 -19.84
CA TRP A 92 1.73 -16.66 -19.03
C TRP A 92 1.14 -15.52 -19.84
N THR A 93 -0.11 -15.17 -19.56
CA THR A 93 -0.85 -14.11 -20.28
C THR A 93 -1.03 -12.83 -19.47
N LEU A 94 -0.86 -12.91 -18.15
CA LEU A 94 -0.98 -11.78 -17.23
C LEU A 94 0.39 -11.29 -16.79
N ASP A 95 0.44 -10.03 -16.36
CA ASP A 95 1.66 -9.40 -15.88
C ASP A 95 2.18 -10.08 -14.61
N ASP A 96 3.49 -10.29 -14.55
CA ASP A 96 4.21 -10.75 -13.36
C ASP A 96 5.10 -9.67 -12.75
N TYR A 97 5.29 -8.56 -13.47
CA TYR A 97 6.15 -7.43 -13.12
C TYR A 97 5.56 -6.13 -13.68
N GLY A 98 5.63 -5.05 -12.92
CA GLY A 98 5.21 -3.74 -13.42
C GLY A 98 5.83 -2.55 -12.72
N GLN A 99 5.80 -1.43 -13.43
CA GLN A 99 6.22 -0.12 -12.93
C GLN A 99 5.13 0.91 -13.26
N VAL A 100 4.83 1.77 -12.29
CA VAL A 100 3.88 2.86 -12.43
C VAL A 100 4.53 4.16 -11.98
N THR A 101 4.41 5.21 -12.79
CA THR A 101 4.72 6.58 -12.37
C THR A 101 3.41 7.33 -12.17
N LEU A 102 3.30 8.08 -11.07
CA LEU A 102 2.12 8.83 -10.67
C LEU A 102 2.44 10.33 -10.65
N ARG A 103 1.47 11.15 -11.03
CA ARG A 103 1.44 12.59 -10.73
C ARG A 103 0.24 12.87 -9.86
N PHE A 104 0.45 13.63 -8.79
CA PHE A 104 -0.62 14.07 -7.89
C PHE A 104 -1.06 15.49 -8.23
N THR A 105 -2.26 15.85 -7.77
CA THR A 105 -2.84 17.19 -7.95
C THR A 105 -2.00 18.30 -7.32
N ASP A 106 -1.30 18.01 -6.22
CA ASP A 106 -0.46 18.97 -5.48
C ASP A 106 1.00 19.03 -5.98
N ASN A 107 1.25 18.68 -7.24
CA ASN A 107 2.59 18.62 -7.88
C ASN A 107 3.58 17.60 -7.30
N ALA A 108 3.18 16.80 -6.30
CA ALA A 108 3.98 15.65 -5.88
C ALA A 108 4.04 14.61 -7.01
N ILE A 109 5.11 13.81 -7.01
CA ILE A 109 5.28 12.67 -7.92
C ILE A 109 5.33 11.36 -7.15
N GLY A 110 4.97 10.26 -7.80
CA GLY A 110 5.04 8.94 -7.18
C GLY A 110 5.59 7.88 -8.11
N SER A 111 6.12 6.81 -7.54
CA SER A 111 6.39 5.58 -8.27
C SER A 111 5.97 4.34 -7.49
N ILE A 112 5.53 3.34 -8.23
CA ILE A 112 5.22 2.00 -7.73
C ILE A 112 6.02 1.00 -8.56
N SER A 113 6.73 0.09 -7.89
CA SER A 113 7.31 -1.10 -8.50
C SER A 113 6.72 -2.34 -7.86
N PHE A 114 6.12 -3.23 -8.65
CA PHE A 114 5.58 -4.47 -8.14
C PHE A 114 6.05 -5.65 -8.97
N SER A 115 6.24 -6.80 -8.32
CA SER A 115 6.70 -8.00 -9.00
C SER A 115 6.46 -9.22 -8.13
N GLN A 116 5.96 -10.30 -8.73
CA GLN A 116 5.98 -11.64 -8.13
C GLN A 116 7.13 -12.50 -8.66
N ALA A 117 7.93 -11.94 -9.57
CA ALA A 117 9.09 -12.54 -10.21
C ALA A 117 10.42 -11.88 -9.76
N THR A 118 10.51 -11.35 -8.54
CA THR A 118 11.78 -10.80 -8.01
C THR A 118 12.40 -11.78 -7.02
N HIS A 119 13.50 -12.43 -7.44
CA HIS A 119 14.19 -13.45 -6.65
C HIS A 119 14.59 -12.98 -5.24
N GLY A 120 14.40 -13.86 -4.25
CA GLY A 120 14.83 -13.65 -2.86
C GLY A 120 13.91 -12.76 -2.02
N HIS A 121 13.00 -12.00 -2.62
CA HIS A 121 11.99 -11.25 -1.87
C HIS A 121 10.86 -12.17 -1.43
N LEU A 122 10.46 -12.07 -0.15
CA LEU A 122 9.35 -12.84 0.40
C LEU A 122 8.04 -12.07 0.20
N ASN A 123 7.71 -11.16 1.12
CA ASN A 123 6.49 -10.37 1.09
C ASN A 123 6.82 -8.89 1.31
N ASP A 124 7.70 -8.38 0.46
CA ASP A 124 8.43 -7.12 0.66
C ASP A 124 7.63 -5.91 0.16
N LEU A 125 6.58 -5.55 0.91
CA LEU A 125 5.84 -4.30 0.75
C LEU A 125 6.55 -3.18 1.52
N SER A 126 6.87 -2.08 0.84
CA SER A 126 7.51 -0.92 1.45
C SER A 126 6.97 0.40 0.91
N ILE A 127 7.15 1.48 1.68
CA ILE A 127 6.86 2.85 1.27
C ILE A 127 7.92 3.80 1.81
N GLU A 128 8.36 4.74 0.97
CA GLU A 128 9.16 5.90 1.35
C GLU A 128 8.47 7.19 0.91
N VAL A 129 8.37 8.16 1.80
CA VAL A 129 7.75 9.47 1.54
C VAL A 129 8.77 10.56 1.80
N ASP A 130 9.08 11.36 0.78
CA ASP A 130 9.92 12.55 0.91
C ASP A 130 9.06 13.79 1.05
N GLY A 131 9.30 14.54 2.13
CA GLY A 131 8.77 15.87 2.32
C GLY A 131 9.85 16.95 2.22
N THR A 132 9.45 18.21 2.39
CA THR A 132 10.36 19.36 2.32
C THR A 132 11.35 19.43 3.48
N THR A 133 11.03 18.85 4.65
CA THR A 133 11.85 18.94 5.88
C THR A 133 12.29 17.60 6.45
N GLY A 134 11.84 16.49 5.85
CA GLY A 134 12.24 15.14 6.23
C GLY A 134 11.67 14.05 5.33
N SER A 135 11.95 12.80 5.66
CA SER A 135 11.37 11.63 5.00
C SER A 135 11.01 10.52 6.00
N LEU A 136 10.08 9.67 5.58
CA LEU A 136 9.63 8.50 6.31
C LEU A 136 9.84 7.25 5.46
N PHE A 137 10.28 6.15 6.06
CA PHE A 137 10.35 4.83 5.42
C PHE A 137 9.77 3.74 6.30
N TRP A 138 8.90 2.92 5.73
CA TRP A 138 8.29 1.77 6.40
C TRP A 138 8.34 0.53 5.49
N ARG A 139 8.54 -0.64 6.09
CA ARG A 139 8.60 -1.94 5.40
C ARG A 139 7.83 -3.00 6.16
N GLN A 140 7.03 -3.78 5.47
CA GLN A 140 6.15 -4.80 6.04
C GLN A 140 6.89 -5.93 6.76
N GLU A 141 8.09 -6.29 6.30
CA GLU A 141 8.88 -7.36 6.93
C GLU A 141 9.52 -6.92 8.27
N SER A 142 9.58 -5.61 8.52
CA SER A 142 9.89 -5.00 9.82
C SER A 142 8.73 -4.09 10.26
N PRO A 143 7.51 -4.63 10.46
CA PRO A 143 6.29 -3.81 10.50
C PRO A 143 6.20 -2.92 11.75
N ASN A 144 7.00 -3.21 12.77
CA ASN A 144 7.08 -2.49 14.04
C ASN A 144 8.07 -1.31 14.00
N GLU A 145 8.73 -1.04 12.88
CA GLU A 145 9.71 0.04 12.75
C GLU A 145 9.23 1.09 11.73
N LEU A 146 9.43 2.36 12.04
CA LEU A 146 9.28 3.48 11.11
C LEU A 146 10.55 4.32 11.15
N VAL A 147 11.24 4.40 10.01
CA VAL A 147 12.44 5.23 9.91
C VAL A 147 12.03 6.67 9.60
N LEU A 148 12.55 7.60 10.39
CA LEU A 148 12.34 9.04 10.25
C LEU A 148 13.69 9.72 10.04
N ARG A 149 13.77 10.54 9.00
CA ARG A 149 14.96 11.33 8.66
C ARG A 149 14.55 12.78 8.58
N ARG A 150 15.09 13.63 9.45
CA ARG A 150 14.86 15.09 9.40
C ARG A 150 16.10 15.80 8.88
N PHE A 151 15.91 16.91 8.18
CA PHE A 151 17.02 17.71 7.67
C PHE A 151 17.99 18.10 8.80
N ASN A 152 19.28 17.85 8.61
CA ASN A 152 20.35 18.11 9.59
C ASN A 152 20.18 17.42 10.95
N GLN A 153 19.47 16.29 11.02
CA GLN A 153 19.35 15.48 12.23
C GLN A 153 19.79 14.04 11.96
N ALA A 154 20.14 13.31 13.03
CA ALA A 154 20.40 11.88 12.94
C ALA A 154 19.13 11.14 12.49
N THR A 155 19.31 10.08 11.70
CA THR A 155 18.23 9.13 11.38
C THR A 155 17.71 8.50 12.67
N GLN A 156 16.39 8.45 12.80
CA GLN A 156 15.71 7.83 13.94
C GLN A 156 14.92 6.62 13.45
N THR A 157 15.00 5.51 14.19
CA THR A 157 14.06 4.40 14.04
C THR A 157 13.04 4.50 15.17
N LEU A 158 11.80 4.78 14.83
CA LEU A 158 10.69 4.79 15.76
C LEU A 158 10.14 3.37 15.85
N GLU A 159 10.12 2.80 17.04
CA GLU A 159 9.60 1.46 17.27
C GLU A 159 8.12 1.51 17.67
N ARG A 160 7.38 0.44 17.43
CA ARG A 160 6.01 0.29 17.93
C ARG A 160 6.05 0.16 19.46
N ALA A 161 5.77 1.26 20.16
CA ALA A 161 5.73 1.31 21.60
C ALA A 161 4.53 2.14 22.09
N PRO A 162 3.34 1.55 22.32
CA PRO A 162 2.12 2.31 22.61
C PRO A 162 2.22 3.23 23.84
N GLY A 163 3.10 2.95 24.80
CA GLY A 163 3.35 3.81 25.96
C GLY A 163 4.36 4.94 25.73
N ALA A 164 5.02 4.99 24.56
CA ALA A 164 6.03 6.00 24.27
C ALA A 164 5.39 7.33 23.86
N SER A 165 6.04 8.44 24.23
CA SER A 165 5.58 9.80 23.95
C SER A 165 5.59 10.18 22.46
N TYR A 166 6.43 9.53 21.65
CA TYR A 166 6.52 9.79 20.21
C TYR A 166 5.41 9.10 19.40
N MET A 167 4.72 8.11 19.97
CA MET A 167 3.55 7.53 19.31
C MET A 167 2.43 8.56 19.28
N ASN A 168 1.67 8.63 18.20
CA ASN A 168 0.45 9.41 18.13
C ASN A 168 -0.77 8.54 18.44
N ASP A 169 -1.94 9.16 18.59
CA ASP A 169 -3.16 8.45 18.97
C ASP A 169 -3.56 7.39 17.95
N ALA A 170 -3.36 7.65 16.65
CA ALA A 170 -3.70 6.71 15.59
C ALA A 170 -2.81 5.45 15.63
N GLY A 171 -1.51 5.61 15.86
CA GLY A 171 -0.57 4.50 16.05
C GLY A 171 -0.86 3.72 17.35
N ARG A 172 -1.09 4.43 18.46
CA ARG A 172 -1.45 3.83 19.76
C ARG A 172 -2.72 3.00 19.67
N PHE A 173 -3.77 3.55 19.05
CA PHE A 173 -5.08 2.91 18.92
C PHE A 173 -5.02 1.58 18.16
N ALA A 174 -4.03 1.41 17.28
CA ALA A 174 -3.84 0.17 16.53
C ALA A 174 -2.96 -0.88 17.25
N CYS A 175 -2.41 -0.59 18.42
CA CYS A 175 -1.62 -1.57 19.19
C CYS A 175 -2.52 -2.48 20.04
N ARG A 176 -2.15 -3.74 20.19
CA ARG A 176 -2.82 -4.77 21.00
C ARG A 176 -1.95 -5.28 22.16
N LEU A 177 -0.63 -5.14 22.05
CA LEU A 177 0.39 -5.62 22.96
C LEU A 177 1.33 -4.48 23.39
N PRO A 178 1.99 -4.59 24.56
CA PRO A 178 3.05 -3.67 24.96
C PRO A 178 4.20 -3.60 23.94
N GLY A 179 5.01 -2.55 24.00
CA GLY A 179 6.18 -2.39 23.14
C GLY A 179 7.19 -3.53 23.33
N GLY A 180 7.90 -3.90 22.27
CA GLY A 180 8.86 -5.01 22.25
C GLY A 180 8.25 -6.39 21.95
N HIS A 181 6.95 -6.61 22.23
CA HIS A 181 6.25 -7.79 21.73
C HIS A 181 5.97 -7.62 20.23
N PRO A 182 6.24 -8.62 19.37
CA PRO A 182 5.98 -8.46 17.95
C PRO A 182 4.48 -8.46 17.66
N GLU A 183 4.02 -7.44 16.93
CA GLU A 183 2.74 -7.46 16.22
C GLU A 183 3.00 -7.46 14.72
N ALA A 184 2.12 -8.10 13.96
CA ALA A 184 2.29 -8.18 12.51
C ALA A 184 0.93 -8.31 11.80
N PHE A 185 0.84 -9.29 10.91
CA PHE A 185 -0.24 -9.44 9.94
C PHE A 185 -1.61 -9.61 10.60
N PHE A 186 -1.74 -10.48 11.61
CA PHE A 186 -3.02 -10.77 12.24
C PHE A 186 -3.58 -9.56 13.00
N GLU A 187 -2.75 -8.84 13.76
CA GLU A 187 -3.19 -7.61 14.45
C GLU A 187 -3.55 -6.52 13.44
N ALA A 188 -2.78 -6.38 12.37
CA ALA A 188 -3.07 -5.42 11.31
C ALA A 188 -4.44 -5.68 10.65
N PHE A 189 -4.77 -6.94 10.38
CA PHE A 189 -6.08 -7.34 9.85
C PHE A 189 -7.21 -7.16 10.87
N ALA A 190 -7.00 -7.58 12.12
CA ALA A 190 -7.97 -7.37 13.20
C ALA A 190 -8.34 -5.89 13.35
N ASN A 191 -7.37 -4.99 13.23
CA ASN A 191 -7.60 -3.54 13.26
C ASN A 191 -8.45 -3.01 12.09
N VAL A 192 -8.43 -3.67 10.92
CA VAL A 192 -9.31 -3.30 9.80
C VAL A 192 -10.72 -3.83 10.05
N TYR A 193 -10.84 -5.11 10.41
CA TYR A 193 -12.14 -5.74 10.64
C TYR A 193 -12.92 -5.11 11.79
N VAL A 194 -12.27 -4.82 12.92
CA VAL A 194 -12.91 -4.13 14.04
C VAL A 194 -13.46 -2.77 13.60
N ALA A 195 -12.67 -1.99 12.86
CA ALA A 195 -13.13 -0.68 12.37
C ALA A 195 -14.31 -0.79 11.40
N ALA A 196 -14.32 -1.80 10.52
CA ALA A 196 -15.45 -2.05 9.62
C ALA A 196 -16.71 -2.48 10.38
N PHE A 197 -16.60 -3.37 11.37
CA PHE A 197 -17.74 -3.78 12.19
C PHE A 197 -18.27 -2.64 13.05
N ASP A 198 -17.40 -1.82 13.64
CA ASP A 198 -17.79 -0.62 14.38
C ASP A 198 -18.62 0.33 13.49
N ALA A 199 -18.22 0.49 12.21
CA ALA A 199 -18.96 1.31 11.26
C ALA A 199 -20.34 0.74 10.91
N MET A 200 -20.45 -0.59 10.73
CA MET A 200 -21.74 -1.25 10.47
C MET A 200 -22.70 -1.10 11.67
N LEU A 201 -22.20 -1.23 12.90
CA LEU A 201 -23.00 -1.05 14.10
C LEU A 201 -23.47 0.41 14.25
N ALA A 202 -22.61 1.38 13.92
CA ALA A 202 -22.92 2.81 13.96
C ALA A 202 -23.86 3.29 12.83
N GLU A 203 -24.16 2.46 11.83
CA GLU A 203 -25.20 2.74 10.85
C GLU A 203 -26.58 2.29 11.36
N GLY A 204 -26.60 1.24 12.19
CA GLY A 204 -27.83 0.72 12.84
C GLY A 204 -28.24 1.47 14.10
N GLU A 205 -27.29 2.09 14.80
CA GLU A 205 -27.49 2.94 15.97
C GLU A 205 -26.88 4.31 15.67
N ALA A 206 -27.47 5.43 16.08
CA ALA A 206 -26.90 6.78 15.88
C ALA A 206 -25.63 7.03 16.75
N ALA A 207 -24.69 6.09 16.73
CA ALA A 207 -23.46 6.08 17.47
C ALA A 207 -22.40 6.89 16.73
N ARG A 208 -21.63 7.67 17.49
CA ARG A 208 -20.53 8.47 16.95
C ARG A 208 -19.37 7.55 16.60
N GLN A 209 -19.03 7.46 15.31
CA GLN A 209 -17.87 6.71 14.86
C GLN A 209 -16.58 7.24 15.50
N ASN A 210 -15.72 6.34 15.97
CA ASN A 210 -14.41 6.70 16.46
C ASN A 210 -13.52 7.12 15.28
N PRO A 211 -13.00 8.37 15.23
CA PRO A 211 -12.21 8.85 14.10
C PRO A 211 -10.89 8.10 13.89
N LEU A 212 -10.41 7.34 14.89
CA LEU A 212 -9.22 6.51 14.80
C LEU A 212 -9.52 5.10 14.22
N ALA A 213 -10.79 4.71 14.17
CA ALA A 213 -11.26 3.45 13.61
C ALA A 213 -11.40 3.56 12.08
N VAL A 214 -10.26 3.66 11.40
CA VAL A 214 -10.20 3.76 9.93
C VAL A 214 -10.03 2.40 9.25
N PHE A 215 -10.80 2.19 8.18
CA PHE A 215 -10.80 1.02 7.32
C PHE A 215 -10.99 1.45 5.85
N PRO A 216 -10.59 0.61 4.86
CA PRO A 216 -10.87 0.88 3.45
C PRO A 216 -12.37 0.81 3.18
N THR A 217 -12.89 1.81 2.47
CA THR A 217 -14.30 1.99 2.11
C THR A 217 -14.60 1.44 0.70
N VAL A 218 -15.88 1.48 0.31
CA VAL A 218 -16.30 1.16 -1.07
C VAL A 218 -15.63 2.10 -2.07
N ASP A 219 -15.48 3.39 -1.74
CA ASP A 219 -14.84 4.37 -2.62
C ASP A 219 -13.35 4.05 -2.84
N ASP A 220 -12.65 3.61 -1.78
CA ASP A 220 -11.27 3.12 -1.90
C ASP A 220 -11.19 1.90 -2.83
N GLY A 221 -12.19 1.02 -2.77
CA GLY A 221 -12.33 -0.12 -3.68
C GLY A 221 -12.53 0.30 -5.15
N VAL A 222 -13.43 1.24 -5.41
CA VAL A 222 -13.68 1.80 -6.76
C VAL A 222 -12.43 2.48 -7.31
N GLU A 223 -11.73 3.27 -6.49
CA GLU A 223 -10.46 3.91 -6.88
C GLU A 223 -9.38 2.86 -7.21
N GLY A 224 -9.32 1.76 -6.46
CA GLY A 224 -8.42 0.64 -6.70
C GLY A 224 -8.68 -0.08 -8.03
N VAL A 225 -9.95 -0.36 -8.36
CA VAL A 225 -10.31 -0.94 -9.68
C VAL A 225 -9.94 0.02 -10.80
N ARG A 226 -10.25 1.30 -10.65
CA ARG A 226 -9.90 2.33 -11.62
C ARG A 226 -8.39 2.43 -11.84
N PHE A 227 -7.61 2.34 -10.78
CA PHE A 227 -6.14 2.30 -10.87
C PHE A 227 -5.66 1.14 -11.76
N ILE A 228 -6.22 -0.06 -11.61
CA ILE A 228 -5.90 -1.22 -12.45
C ILE A 228 -6.26 -0.93 -13.91
N GLU A 229 -7.49 -0.47 -14.17
CA GLU A 229 -7.97 -0.18 -15.53
C GLU A 229 -7.09 0.85 -16.24
N GLN A 230 -6.73 1.94 -15.55
CA GLN A 230 -5.87 2.98 -16.12
C GLN A 230 -4.43 2.49 -16.33
N CYS A 231 -3.90 1.62 -15.46
CA CYS A 231 -2.59 1.01 -15.67
C CYS A 231 -2.57 0.15 -16.93
N VAL A 232 -3.58 -0.72 -17.11
CA VAL A 232 -3.71 -1.57 -18.30
C VAL A 232 -3.87 -0.71 -19.56
N ALA A 233 -4.75 0.30 -19.53
CA ALA A 233 -4.96 1.21 -20.65
C ALA A 233 -3.73 2.07 -20.98
N SER A 234 -2.90 2.41 -19.99
CA SER A 234 -1.61 3.09 -20.19
C SER A 234 -0.61 2.16 -20.87
N HIS A 235 -0.46 0.93 -20.36
CA HIS A 235 0.45 -0.08 -20.92
C HIS A 235 0.12 -0.42 -22.38
N GLN A 236 -1.16 -0.63 -22.71
CA GLN A 236 -1.62 -0.90 -24.07
C GLN A 236 -1.37 0.26 -25.04
N ALA A 237 -1.19 1.48 -24.52
CA ALA A 237 -0.86 2.67 -25.29
C ALA A 237 0.60 3.09 -25.11
N ASP A 238 1.51 2.12 -25.00
CA ASP A 238 2.95 2.32 -24.91
C ASP A 238 3.37 3.27 -23.78
N GLY A 239 2.71 3.14 -22.62
CA GLY A 239 2.98 3.95 -21.44
C GLY A 239 2.44 5.38 -21.50
N ALA A 240 1.48 5.68 -22.39
CA ALA A 240 0.83 6.98 -22.43
C ALA A 240 0.19 7.35 -21.08
N TRP A 241 0.24 8.62 -20.70
CA TRP A 241 -0.36 9.11 -19.47
C TRP A 241 -1.89 8.99 -19.50
N ARG A 242 -2.47 8.49 -18.40
CA ARG A 242 -3.91 8.27 -18.21
C ARG A 242 -4.41 8.99 -16.98
N ALA A 243 -5.53 9.68 -17.09
CA ALA A 243 -6.14 10.39 -15.96
C ALA A 243 -6.76 9.40 -14.95
N MET A 244 -6.66 9.71 -13.66
CA MET A 244 -7.34 8.97 -12.59
C MET A 244 -8.77 9.49 -12.32
N ASN A 245 -9.07 10.70 -12.79
CA ASN A 245 -10.37 11.34 -12.65
C ASN A 245 -11.06 11.39 -14.01
N SER A 246 -11.85 10.36 -14.35
CA SER A 246 -12.88 10.42 -15.38
C SER A 246 -14.21 9.87 -14.87
#